data_AF-A0A1E4JSX6-F1
#
_entry.id   AF-A0A1E4JSX6-F1
#
_cell.length_a   1.000
_cell.length_b   1.000
_cell.length_c   1.000
_cell.angle_alpha   90.00
_cell.angle_beta   90.00
_cell.angle_gamma   90.00
#
_symmetry.space_group_name_H-M   'P 1'
#
loop_
_entity.id
_entity.type
_entity.pdbx_description
1 polymer ?
#
loop_
_entity_poly.entity_id
_entity_poly.type
_entity_poly.pdbx_seq_one_letter_code
_entity_poly.pdbx_strand_id
1 'polypeptide(L)'
;MLASLFLIGAAVTTPQMSVQAASQTIVEDGAAGVARAVDRMIGGIISYTRWPGNTPDAPRTMCVVGAPRLTVRPVPVLPGGGAVVVRRTTTAAATGGGDCDILYLGRMPAEDRRRLIAWVRDRPVLTISDDDPDCLYGAMFCLAAKPGGIGFSVNLDAIGRGPLRIDPRVLKIGRSDGGAP
;
A
#
# COMPACT_ATOMS: atom_id res chain seq x y z
N MET A 1 -16.75 -43.63 44.16
CA MET A 1 -15.82 -43.37 43.05
C MET A 1 -16.61 -42.70 41.93
N LEU A 2 -16.58 -41.37 41.85
CA LEU A 2 -17.20 -40.61 40.75
C LEU A 2 -16.11 -40.20 39.76
N ALA A 3 -16.23 -40.64 38.52
CA ALA A 3 -15.31 -40.33 37.42
C ALA A 3 -15.70 -38.99 36.79
N SER A 4 -14.82 -37.99 36.89
CA SER A 4 -14.96 -36.70 36.22
C SER A 4 -14.51 -36.84 34.76
N LEU A 5 -15.44 -36.70 33.81
CA LEU A 5 -15.12 -36.49 32.39
C LEU A 5 -14.75 -35.02 32.17
N PHE A 6 -13.48 -34.75 31.87
CA PHE A 6 -13.04 -33.46 31.33
C PHE A 6 -13.29 -33.43 29.81
N LEU A 7 -14.21 -32.58 29.37
CA LEU A 7 -14.38 -32.20 27.97
C LEU A 7 -13.27 -31.21 27.58
N ILE A 8 -12.33 -31.67 26.75
CA ILE A 8 -11.30 -30.81 26.14
C ILE A 8 -11.95 -30.12 24.94
N GLY A 9 -12.31 -28.84 25.11
CA GLY A 9 -12.74 -27.98 24.01
C GLY A 9 -11.54 -27.58 23.15
N ALA A 10 -11.54 -27.98 21.87
CA ALA A 10 -10.55 -27.53 20.90
C ALA A 10 -10.85 -26.08 20.49
N ALA A 11 -10.03 -25.13 20.94
CA ALA A 11 -10.08 -23.74 20.49
C ALA A 11 -9.47 -23.63 19.08
N VAL A 12 -10.30 -23.42 18.07
CA VAL A 12 -9.86 -23.06 16.72
C VAL A 12 -9.39 -21.60 16.73
N THR A 13 -8.07 -21.40 16.76
CA THR A 13 -7.45 -20.08 16.59
C THR A 13 -7.52 -19.69 15.12
N THR A 14 -8.38 -18.74 14.77
CA THR A 14 -8.35 -18.13 13.42
C THR A 14 -7.05 -17.35 13.25
N PRO A 15 -6.31 -17.50 12.13
CA PRO A 15 -5.10 -16.72 11.88
C PRO A 15 -5.47 -15.24 11.80
N GLN A 16 -4.92 -14.42 12.70
CA GLN A 16 -5.10 -12.98 12.68
C GLN A 16 -4.16 -12.38 11.63
N MET A 17 -4.71 -11.79 10.57
CA MET A 17 -3.92 -10.93 9.69
C MET A 17 -3.62 -9.62 10.41
N SER A 18 -2.35 -9.25 10.53
CA SER A 18 -1.88 -8.04 11.20
C SER A 18 -1.94 -6.84 10.26
N VAL A 19 -3.16 -6.34 10.01
CA VAL A 19 -3.39 -5.06 9.33
C VAL A 19 -3.39 -3.94 10.36
N GLN A 20 -2.60 -2.90 10.10
CA GLN A 20 -2.55 -1.72 10.95
C GLN A 20 -3.03 -0.48 10.18
N ALA A 21 -4.03 0.22 10.70
CA ALA A 21 -4.44 1.52 10.18
C ALA A 21 -3.40 2.58 10.59
N ALA A 22 -3.03 3.45 9.65
CA ALA A 22 -2.02 4.47 9.85
C ALA A 22 -2.40 5.78 9.18
N SER A 23 -2.38 6.85 9.99
CA SER A 23 -2.36 8.26 9.59
C SER A 23 -3.50 8.77 8.68
N GLN A 24 -3.71 10.09 8.70
CA GLN A 24 -4.74 10.76 7.90
C GLN A 24 -4.24 12.16 7.50
N THR A 25 -4.27 12.51 6.22
CA THR A 25 -3.97 13.88 5.77
C THR A 25 -5.26 14.67 5.61
N ILE A 26 -5.29 15.92 6.05
CA ILE A 26 -6.40 16.86 5.79
C ILE A 26 -6.52 17.09 4.27
N VAL A 27 -7.75 17.00 3.77
CA VAL A 27 -8.09 17.18 2.36
C VAL A 27 -8.93 18.46 2.21
N GLU A 28 -8.55 19.31 1.26
CA GLU A 28 -9.41 20.41 0.79
C GLU A 28 -10.59 19.83 0.01
N ASP A 29 -11.79 20.40 0.16
CA ASP A 29 -13.00 19.86 -0.48
C ASP A 29 -12.86 19.69 -2.00
N GLY A 30 -13.31 18.53 -2.49
CA GLY A 30 -13.39 18.20 -3.92
C GLY A 30 -12.31 17.25 -4.46
N ALA A 31 -12.52 16.78 -5.68
CA ALA A 31 -11.69 15.75 -6.32
C ALA A 31 -10.21 16.16 -6.50
N ALA A 32 -9.95 17.45 -6.76
CA ALA A 32 -8.58 17.95 -6.89
C ALA A 32 -7.82 18.00 -5.56
N GLY A 33 -8.52 18.21 -4.43
CA GLY A 33 -7.93 18.10 -3.10
C GLY A 33 -7.58 16.66 -2.76
N VAL A 34 -8.48 15.72 -3.04
CA VAL A 34 -8.24 14.28 -2.89
C VAL A 34 -7.05 13.81 -3.72
N ALA A 35 -6.99 14.19 -5.01
CA ALA A 35 -5.89 13.82 -5.88
C ALA A 35 -4.53 14.27 -5.34
N ARG A 36 -4.43 15.55 -4.92
CA ARG A 36 -3.20 16.09 -4.30
C ARG A 36 -2.83 15.35 -3.01
N ALA A 37 -3.80 14.96 -2.19
CA ALA A 37 -3.54 14.20 -0.98
C ALA A 37 -3.03 12.79 -1.28
N VAL A 38 -3.63 12.11 -2.25
CA VAL A 38 -3.16 10.81 -2.74
C VAL A 38 -1.73 10.90 -3.27
N ASP A 39 -1.43 11.91 -4.09
CA ASP A 39 -0.11 12.14 -4.69
C ASP A 39 0.99 12.36 -3.63
N ARG A 40 0.69 13.15 -2.59
CA ARG A 40 1.58 13.33 -1.43
C ARG A 40 1.72 12.06 -0.61
N MET A 41 0.64 11.31 -0.41
CA MET A 41 0.68 10.05 0.36
C MET A 41 1.57 9.01 -0.33
N ILE A 42 1.40 8.82 -1.64
CA ILE A 42 2.22 7.90 -2.43
C ILE A 42 3.69 8.34 -2.38
N GLY A 43 3.98 9.62 -2.62
CA GLY A 43 5.35 10.14 -2.57
C GLY A 43 6.00 10.01 -1.19
N GLY A 44 5.22 10.23 -0.13
CA GLY A 44 5.62 9.96 1.25
C GLY A 44 5.99 8.49 1.43
N ILE A 45 5.11 7.54 1.11
CA ILE A 45 5.38 6.10 1.23
C ILE A 45 6.66 5.71 0.48
N ILE A 46 6.85 6.22 -0.74
CA ILE A 46 8.06 5.97 -1.54
C ILE A 46 9.31 6.45 -0.82
N SER A 47 9.29 7.63 -0.19
CA SER A 47 10.44 8.19 0.54
C SER A 47 10.88 7.39 1.77
N TYR A 48 10.00 6.54 2.33
CA TYR A 48 10.33 5.60 3.42
C TYR A 48 10.66 4.19 2.92
N THR A 49 10.64 3.96 1.61
CA THR A 49 10.93 2.66 0.99
C THR A 49 12.36 2.63 0.45
N ARG A 50 13.12 1.58 0.80
CA ARG A 50 14.46 1.34 0.26
C ARG A 50 14.49 0.07 -0.57
N TRP A 51 14.92 0.21 -1.82
CA TRP A 51 15.17 -0.90 -2.75
C TRP A 51 16.60 -1.45 -2.58
N PRO A 52 16.79 -2.78 -2.65
CA PRO A 52 18.11 -3.40 -2.50
C PRO A 52 19.04 -3.02 -3.66
N GLY A 53 20.27 -2.58 -3.36
CA GLY A 53 21.31 -2.32 -4.36
C GLY A 53 21.17 -1.01 -5.15
N ASN A 54 20.18 -0.17 -4.84
CA ASN A 54 19.95 1.10 -5.53
C ASN A 54 20.44 2.30 -4.73
N THR A 55 20.79 3.38 -5.45
CA THR A 55 20.98 4.69 -4.84
C THR A 55 19.63 5.28 -4.41
N PRO A 56 19.59 6.05 -3.30
CA PRO A 56 18.35 6.65 -2.78
C PRO A 56 17.58 7.49 -3.83
N ASP A 57 18.30 8.18 -4.71
CA ASP A 57 17.73 9.14 -5.67
C ASP A 57 17.53 8.57 -7.08
N ALA A 58 17.71 7.27 -7.27
CA ALA A 58 17.45 6.64 -8.57
C ALA A 58 15.97 6.82 -8.97
N PRO A 59 15.69 7.25 -10.22
CA PRO A 59 14.31 7.40 -10.68
C PRO A 59 13.57 6.07 -10.60
N ARG A 60 12.31 6.12 -10.16
CA ARG A 60 11.47 4.93 -10.01
C ARG A 60 10.38 4.89 -11.05
N THR A 61 10.07 3.69 -11.53
CA THR A 61 8.93 3.47 -12.43
C THR A 61 7.73 2.96 -11.64
N MET A 62 6.65 3.74 -11.64
CA MET A 62 5.36 3.33 -11.12
C MET A 62 4.44 2.88 -12.24
N CYS A 63 4.00 1.64 -12.15
CA CYS A 63 3.04 1.02 -13.05
C CYS A 63 1.65 1.03 -12.41
N VAL A 64 0.71 1.73 -13.06
CA VAL A 64 -0.70 1.77 -12.67
C VAL A 64 -1.44 0.65 -13.39
N VAL A 65 -2.04 -0.26 -12.63
CA VAL A 65 -2.82 -1.40 -13.15
C VAL A 65 -4.25 -1.32 -12.64
N GLY A 66 -5.22 -1.57 -13.53
CA GLY A 66 -6.64 -1.40 -13.23
C GLY A 66 -7.08 0.06 -13.23
N ALA A 67 -8.25 0.32 -12.64
CA ALA A 67 -8.86 1.64 -12.56
C ALA A 67 -8.73 2.22 -11.14
N PRO A 68 -7.81 3.16 -10.89
CA PRO A 68 -7.75 3.90 -9.63
C PRO A 68 -9.11 4.45 -9.18
N ARG A 69 -9.37 4.44 -7.89
CA ARG A 69 -10.61 4.94 -7.27
C ARG A 69 -10.49 6.35 -6.69
N LEU A 70 -9.34 6.70 -6.11
CA LEU A 70 -9.17 7.96 -5.38
C LEU A 70 -8.62 9.09 -6.26
N THR A 71 -7.89 8.78 -7.32
CA THR A 71 -7.39 9.75 -8.30
C THR A 71 -7.35 9.14 -9.68
N VAL A 72 -7.79 9.87 -10.72
CA VAL A 72 -7.80 9.35 -12.08
C VAL A 72 -6.38 9.01 -12.55
N ARG A 73 -5.40 9.85 -12.21
CA ARG A 73 -4.00 9.70 -12.63
C ARG A 73 -3.10 10.08 -11.44
N PRO A 74 -2.59 9.10 -10.67
CA PRO A 74 -1.68 9.40 -9.58
C PRO A 74 -0.37 9.98 -10.13
N VAL A 75 0.11 11.06 -9.52
CA VAL A 75 1.35 11.76 -9.83
C VAL A 75 2.12 11.92 -8.52
N PRO A 76 2.91 10.92 -8.09
CA PRO A 76 3.58 10.96 -6.80
C PRO A 76 4.46 12.20 -6.63
N VAL A 77 4.33 12.88 -5.49
CA VAL A 77 5.15 14.05 -5.15
C VAL A 77 6.14 13.65 -4.06
N LEU A 78 7.41 13.47 -4.43
CA LEU A 78 8.45 13.05 -3.48
C LEU A 78 8.97 14.24 -2.68
N PRO A 79 9.09 14.11 -1.35
CA PRO A 79 9.89 15.03 -0.56
C PRO A 79 11.31 15.11 -1.13
N GLY A 80 11.84 16.32 -1.34
CA GLY A 80 13.19 16.51 -1.88
C GLY A 80 13.32 16.50 -3.41
N GLY A 81 12.22 16.36 -4.16
CA GLY A 81 12.21 16.62 -5.61
C GLY A 81 12.64 15.46 -6.52
N GLY A 82 12.67 14.22 -6.02
CA GLY A 82 12.87 13.03 -6.85
C GLY A 82 11.74 12.80 -7.87
N ALA A 83 12.05 12.09 -8.96
CA ALA A 83 11.09 11.82 -10.05
C ALA A 83 10.61 10.36 -10.05
N VAL A 84 9.28 10.18 -10.23
CA VAL A 84 8.65 8.89 -10.50
C VAL A 84 8.05 8.91 -11.90
N VAL A 85 8.48 7.99 -12.75
CA VAL A 85 7.91 7.79 -14.09
C VAL A 85 6.63 6.96 -13.93
N VAL A 86 5.49 7.56 -14.24
CA VAL A 86 4.18 6.89 -14.13
C VAL A 86 3.73 6.38 -15.48
N ARG A 87 3.43 5.08 -15.57
CA ARG A 87 2.85 4.45 -16.77
C ARG A 87 1.64 3.60 -16.43
N ARG A 88 0.63 3.61 -17.29
CA ARG A 88 -0.47 2.63 -17.21
C ARG A 88 -0.05 1.35 -17.91
N THR A 89 -0.43 0.21 -17.36
CA THR A 89 -0.13 -1.10 -17.93
C THR A 89 -1.21 -2.12 -17.59
N THR A 90 -1.16 -3.28 -18.24
CA THR A 90 -2.04 -4.41 -17.94
C THR A 90 -1.35 -5.39 -16.98
N THR A 91 -2.13 -6.25 -16.35
CA THR A 91 -1.62 -7.34 -15.51
C THR A 91 -0.63 -8.23 -16.27
N ALA A 92 -0.94 -8.59 -17.52
CA ALA A 92 -0.08 -9.41 -18.35
C ALA A 92 1.26 -8.70 -18.65
N ALA A 93 1.23 -7.42 -19.02
CA ALA A 93 2.44 -6.66 -19.32
C ALA A 93 3.31 -6.37 -18.08
N ALA A 94 2.70 -6.12 -16.91
CA ALA A 94 3.43 -5.97 -15.65
C ALA A 94 4.16 -7.27 -15.27
N THR A 95 3.49 -8.42 -15.40
CA THR A 95 4.05 -9.72 -14.97
C THR A 95 5.01 -10.36 -15.99
N GLY A 96 4.89 -10.01 -17.28
CA GLY A 96 5.68 -10.55 -18.39
C GLY A 96 7.08 -9.94 -18.57
N GLY A 97 7.69 -9.37 -17.53
CA GLY A 97 9.01 -8.73 -17.60
C GLY A 97 8.98 -7.19 -17.61
N GLY A 98 7.90 -6.58 -17.14
CA GLY A 98 7.83 -5.12 -17.00
C GLY A 98 8.75 -4.60 -15.90
N ASP A 99 9.53 -3.56 -16.22
CA ASP A 99 10.34 -2.81 -15.24
C ASP A 99 9.45 -1.89 -14.39
N CYS A 100 8.87 -2.42 -13.32
CA CYS A 100 8.08 -1.65 -12.36
C CYS A 100 8.74 -1.75 -10.99
N ASP A 101 9.26 -0.63 -10.47
CA ASP A 101 9.69 -0.55 -9.07
C ASP A 101 8.48 -0.51 -8.12
N ILE A 102 7.36 0.04 -8.62
CA ILE A 102 6.13 0.28 -7.87
C ILE A 102 4.95 -0.18 -8.70
N LEU A 103 4.02 -0.92 -8.08
CA LEU A 103 2.70 -1.19 -8.62
C LEU A 103 1.65 -0.41 -7.84
N TYR A 104 0.90 0.42 -8.56
CA TYR A 104 -0.31 1.05 -8.06
C TYR A 104 -1.54 0.28 -8.58
N LEU A 105 -2.28 -0.34 -7.67
CA LEU A 105 -3.34 -1.29 -7.95
C LEU A 105 -4.71 -0.63 -7.73
N GLY A 106 -5.37 -0.29 -8.83
CA GLY A 106 -6.77 0.14 -8.82
C GLY A 106 -7.74 -1.05 -8.88
N ARG A 107 -8.99 -0.75 -9.23
CA ARG A 107 -10.03 -1.75 -9.48
C ARG A 107 -9.69 -2.63 -10.68
N MET A 108 -9.73 -3.94 -10.47
CA MET A 108 -9.48 -4.97 -11.49
C MET A 108 -10.18 -6.29 -11.11
N PRO A 109 -10.27 -7.28 -12.03
CA PRO A 109 -10.74 -8.62 -11.70
C PRO A 109 -9.92 -9.26 -10.57
N ALA A 110 -10.58 -10.05 -9.71
CA ALA A 110 -9.91 -10.69 -8.58
C ALA A 110 -8.79 -11.65 -9.00
N GLU A 111 -8.90 -12.29 -10.17
CA GLU A 111 -7.84 -13.14 -10.71
C GLU A 111 -6.58 -12.34 -11.07
N ASP A 112 -6.74 -11.20 -11.72
CA ASP A 112 -5.64 -10.31 -12.08
C ASP A 112 -4.91 -9.81 -10.82
N ARG A 113 -5.67 -9.40 -9.80
CA ARG A 113 -5.11 -9.01 -8.50
C ARG A 113 -4.29 -10.16 -7.91
N ARG A 114 -4.87 -11.36 -7.81
CA ARG A 114 -4.16 -12.54 -7.27
C ARG A 114 -2.88 -12.83 -8.06
N ARG A 115 -2.89 -12.69 -9.38
CA ARG A 115 -1.72 -12.91 -10.24
C ARG A 115 -0.61 -11.89 -9.96
N LEU A 116 -0.96 -10.60 -9.83
CA LEU A 116 0.01 -9.55 -9.50
C LEU A 116 0.61 -9.74 -8.12
N ILE A 117 -0.23 -10.00 -7.11
CA ILE A 117 0.21 -10.24 -5.74
C ILE A 117 1.10 -11.49 -5.65
N ALA A 118 0.75 -12.55 -6.37
CA ALA A 118 1.58 -13.74 -6.44
C ALA A 118 2.93 -13.47 -7.12
N TRP A 119 2.96 -12.63 -8.16
CA TRP A 119 4.15 -12.29 -8.93
C TRP A 119 5.14 -11.40 -8.18
N VAL A 120 4.65 -10.45 -7.36
CA VAL A 120 5.53 -9.56 -6.57
C VAL A 120 6.17 -10.23 -5.37
N ARG A 121 5.72 -11.44 -4.97
CA ARG A 121 6.36 -12.19 -3.88
C ARG A 121 7.85 -12.36 -4.20
N ASP A 122 8.69 -12.09 -3.20
CA ASP A 122 10.14 -12.15 -3.29
C ASP A 122 10.79 -11.17 -4.30
N ARG A 123 10.04 -10.20 -4.84
CA ARG A 123 10.57 -9.15 -5.75
C ARG A 123 10.65 -7.79 -5.06
N PRO A 124 11.63 -6.94 -5.41
CA PRO A 124 11.75 -5.58 -4.89
C PRO A 124 10.72 -4.63 -5.53
N VAL A 125 9.43 -4.94 -5.43
CA VAL A 125 8.34 -4.17 -6.03
C VAL A 125 7.40 -3.67 -4.93
N LEU A 126 7.31 -2.35 -4.77
CA LEU A 126 6.42 -1.74 -3.80
C LEU A 126 4.98 -1.84 -4.30
N THR A 127 4.04 -2.30 -3.48
CA THR A 127 2.63 -2.39 -3.86
C THR A 127 1.76 -1.43 -3.06
N ILE A 128 1.02 -0.59 -3.77
CA ILE A 128 0.07 0.37 -3.22
C ILE A 128 -1.28 0.12 -3.88
N SER A 129 -2.36 -0.01 -3.10
CA SER A 129 -3.72 -0.21 -3.61
C SER A 129 -4.63 0.93 -3.16
N ASP A 130 -5.60 1.32 -3.97
CA ASP A 130 -6.72 2.19 -3.53
C ASP A 130 -8.09 1.50 -3.70
N ASP A 131 -8.06 0.21 -4.02
CA ASP A 131 -9.20 -0.69 -4.20
C ASP A 131 -9.17 -1.82 -3.15
N ASP A 132 -8.72 -1.51 -1.94
CA ASP A 132 -8.63 -2.46 -0.82
C ASP A 132 -8.63 -1.72 0.53
N PRO A 133 -9.75 -1.09 0.94
CA PRO A 133 -9.77 -0.19 2.09
C PRO A 133 -9.39 -0.85 3.43
N ASP A 134 -9.54 -2.18 3.52
CA ASP A 134 -9.19 -2.99 4.70
C ASP A 134 -7.83 -3.67 4.57
N CYS A 135 -7.12 -3.49 3.45
CA CYS A 135 -5.80 -4.03 3.16
C CYS A 135 -5.63 -5.55 3.30
N LEU A 136 -6.66 -6.28 2.86
CA LEU A 136 -6.77 -7.72 3.00
C LEU A 136 -6.32 -8.49 1.76
N TYR A 137 -6.12 -7.82 0.62
CA TYR A 137 -5.80 -8.47 -0.64
C TYR A 137 -4.32 -8.48 -0.99
N GLY A 138 -3.44 -8.18 -0.02
CA GLY A 138 -2.01 -8.47 -0.10
C GLY A 138 -1.13 -7.37 -0.70
N ALA A 139 -1.66 -6.17 -0.96
CA ALA A 139 -0.81 -5.00 -1.20
C ALA A 139 -0.15 -4.57 0.13
N MET A 140 1.06 -4.00 0.06
CA MET A 140 1.80 -3.53 1.25
C MET A 140 1.10 -2.34 1.90
N PHE A 141 0.65 -1.39 1.08
CA PHE A 141 -0.05 -0.18 1.52
C PHE A 141 -1.39 -0.07 0.81
N CYS A 142 -2.43 0.29 1.56
CA CYS A 142 -3.76 0.44 0.99
C CYS A 142 -4.35 1.79 1.39
N LEU A 143 -4.50 2.67 0.41
CA LEU A 143 -5.07 4.00 0.56
C LEU A 143 -6.59 3.90 0.67
N ALA A 144 -7.17 4.70 1.54
CA ALA A 144 -8.61 4.80 1.68
C ALA A 144 -9.03 6.22 2.05
N ALA A 145 -10.20 6.63 1.56
CA ALA A 145 -10.88 7.78 2.13
C ALA A 145 -11.26 7.48 3.59
N LYS A 146 -11.00 8.46 4.47
CA LYS A 146 -11.36 8.45 5.89
C LYS A 146 -12.11 9.75 6.20
N PRO A 147 -12.88 9.80 7.31
CA PRO A 147 -13.44 11.07 7.77
C PRO A 147 -12.32 12.12 7.90
N GLY A 148 -12.49 13.29 7.26
CA GLY A 148 -11.49 14.36 7.29
C GLY A 148 -10.31 14.23 6.31
N GLY A 149 -10.24 13.16 5.50
CA GLY A 149 -9.28 13.12 4.39
C GLY A 149 -8.89 11.73 3.87
N ILE A 150 -7.60 11.55 3.55
CA ILE A 150 -7.05 10.27 3.06
C ILE A 150 -6.13 9.67 4.13
N GLY A 151 -6.31 8.39 4.42
CA GLY A 151 -5.40 7.61 5.23
C GLY A 151 -4.95 6.35 4.50
N PHE A 152 -4.15 5.52 5.17
CA PHE A 152 -3.79 4.23 4.65
C PHE A 152 -3.78 3.15 5.73
N SER A 153 -3.86 1.91 5.30
CA SER A 153 -3.59 0.74 6.12
C SER A 153 -2.35 0.03 5.59
N VAL A 154 -1.68 -0.73 6.45
CA VAL A 154 -0.48 -1.47 6.12
C VAL A 154 -0.69 -2.95 6.35
N ASN A 155 -0.28 -3.77 5.39
CA ASN A 155 -0.20 -5.22 5.52
C ASN A 155 1.24 -5.62 5.87
N LEU A 156 1.49 -5.96 7.13
CA LEU A 156 2.83 -6.29 7.62
C LEU A 156 3.36 -7.62 7.08
N ASP A 157 2.48 -8.58 6.79
CA ASP A 157 2.85 -9.84 6.15
C ASP A 157 3.33 -9.60 4.71
N ALA A 158 2.63 -8.76 3.94
CA ALA A 158 3.06 -8.39 2.59
C ALA A 158 4.44 -7.67 2.60
N ILE A 159 4.69 -6.78 3.56
CA ILE A 159 6.00 -6.14 3.74
C ILE A 159 7.08 -7.18 4.09
N GLY A 160 6.77 -8.11 5.00
CA GLY A 160 7.72 -9.12 5.49
C GLY A 160 8.15 -10.15 4.44
N ARG A 161 7.41 -10.29 3.33
CA ARG A 161 7.70 -11.24 2.23
C ARG A 161 8.59 -10.69 1.13
N GLY A 162 8.89 -9.39 1.14
CA GLY A 162 9.67 -8.74 0.09
C GLY A 162 11.10 -8.40 0.53
N PRO A 163 12.03 -8.18 -0.42
CA PRO A 163 13.37 -7.69 -0.12
C PRO A 163 13.41 -6.18 0.15
N LEU A 164 12.29 -5.46 0.01
CA LEU A 164 12.19 -4.04 0.33
C LEU A 164 12.37 -3.79 1.83
N ARG A 165 13.01 -2.67 2.17
CA ARG A 165 13.09 -2.19 3.56
C ARG A 165 12.22 -0.96 3.71
N ILE A 166 11.20 -1.06 4.56
CA ILE A 166 10.28 0.03 4.89
C ILE A 166 10.68 0.61 6.24
N ASP A 167 10.95 1.91 6.29
CA ASP A 167 11.19 2.61 7.55
C ASP A 167 9.86 2.81 8.31
N PRO A 168 9.72 2.30 9.55
CA PRO A 168 8.45 2.33 10.29
C PRO A 168 7.88 3.72 10.56
N ARG A 169 8.70 4.78 10.42
CA ARG A 169 8.23 6.16 10.50
C ARG A 169 7.22 6.51 9.40
N VAL A 170 7.10 5.69 8.35
CA VAL A 170 6.03 5.77 7.34
C VAL A 170 4.64 5.86 7.99
N LEU A 171 4.40 5.18 9.11
CA LEU A 171 3.11 5.16 9.82
C LEU A 171 2.73 6.54 10.42
N LYS A 172 3.67 7.49 10.44
CA LYS A 172 3.46 8.86 10.91
C LYS A 172 3.17 9.85 9.78
N ILE A 173 3.27 9.45 8.51
CA ILE A 173 3.07 10.36 7.36
C ILE A 173 1.69 10.99 7.41
N GLY A 174 1.62 12.30 7.54
CA GLY A 174 0.35 13.02 7.50
C GLY A 174 -0.35 13.17 8.83
N ARG A 175 0.21 12.68 9.96
CA ARG A 175 -0.19 13.22 11.26
C ARG A 175 0.20 14.68 11.21
N SER A 176 -0.78 15.58 11.07
CA SER A 176 -0.61 16.95 11.50
C SER A 176 -0.09 16.85 12.93
N ASP A 177 1.08 17.42 13.22
CA ASP A 177 1.45 17.69 14.59
C ASP A 177 0.23 18.41 15.18
N GLY A 178 -0.39 17.78 16.18
CA GLY A 178 -1.66 18.24 16.71
C GLY A 178 -1.52 19.71 17.07
N GLY A 179 -2.18 20.57 16.31
CA GLY A 179 -2.53 21.89 16.79
C GLY A 179 -3.38 21.67 18.02
N ALA A 180 -2.78 21.80 19.19
CA ALA A 180 -3.48 22.12 20.42
C ALA A 180 -3.62 23.65 20.49
N PRO A 181 -4.73 24.15 21.06
CA PRO A 181 -5.21 25.54 20.91
C PRO A 181 -4.23 26.61 21.39
#